data_AF-A0A7W0LEQ0-F1
#
_entry.id   AF-A0A7W0LEQ0-F1
#
_cell.length_a   1.000
_cell.length_b   1.000
_cell.length_c   1.000
_cell.angle_alpha   90.00
_cell.angle_beta   90.00
_cell.angle_gamma   90.00
#
_symmetry.space_group_name_H-M   'P 1'
#
loop_
_entity.id
_entity.type
_entity.pdbx_description
1 polymer ?
#
loop_
_entity_poly.entity_id
_entity_poly.type
_entity_poly.pdbx_seq_one_letter_code
_entity_poly.pdbx_strand_id
1 'polypeptide(L)' 'MMRPPEQFGAVVKHLPPALVWGALPAPRMWLWARGGTLEEGGPAPDFTLPTHDKKGQVTLSSCVHGLA' A
#
# COMPACT_ATOMS: atom_id res chain seq x y z
N MET A 1 8.89 -1.75 9.73
CA MET A 1 8.59 -0.50 8.98
C MET A 1 8.85 0.71 9.88
N MET A 2 9.50 1.78 9.40
CA MET A 2 9.73 2.98 10.24
C MET A 2 8.57 3.99 10.19
N ARG A 3 7.85 4.16 9.07
CA ARG A 3 6.62 4.98 9.00
C ARG A 3 5.68 4.55 7.86
N PRO A 4 4.35 4.71 8.03
CA PRO A 4 3.36 4.46 6.98
C PRO A 4 3.52 5.44 5.79
N PRO A 5 3.03 5.04 4.59
CA PRO A 5 3.19 5.82 3.37
C PRO A 5 2.56 7.21 3.43
N GLU A 6 1.50 7.41 4.22
CA GLU A 6 0.91 8.74 4.47
C GLU A 6 1.90 9.67 5.18
N GLN A 7 2.60 9.18 6.20
CA GLN A 7 3.62 9.96 6.91
C GLN A 7 4.86 10.19 6.04
N PHE A 8 5.23 9.22 5.20
CA PHE A 8 6.30 9.39 4.22
C PHE A 8 5.97 10.48 3.20
N GLY A 9 4.78 10.43 2.60
CA GLY A 9 4.30 11.43 1.64
C GLY A 9 4.18 12.82 2.26
N ALA A 10 3.74 12.91 3.52
CA ALA A 10 3.68 14.17 4.26
C ALA A 10 5.05 14.84 4.38
N VAL A 11 6.11 14.08 4.65
CA VAL A 11 7.49 14.61 4.73
C VAL A 11 8.02 14.97 3.34
N VAL A 12 7.81 14.10 2.35
CA VAL A 12 8.32 14.29 0.98
C VAL A 12 7.70 15.52 0.30
N LYS A 13 6.45 15.88 0.63
CA LYS A 13 5.79 17.10 0.14
C LYS A 13 6.55 18.37 0.48
N HIS A 14 7.30 18.38 1.58
CA HIS A 14 8.08 19.55 2.03
C HIS A 14 9.51 19.57 1.49
N LEU A 15 9.96 18.50 0.81
CA LEU A 15 11.31 18.43 0.25
C LEU A 15 11.37 19.09 -1.13
N PRO A 16 12.50 19.72 -1.49
CA PRO A 16 12.71 20.25 -2.83
C PRO A 16 12.64 19.11 -3.88
N PRO A 17 11.97 19.31 -5.03
CA PRO A 17 11.88 18.30 -6.09
C PRO A 17 13.24 17.80 -6.57
N ALA A 18 14.23 18.70 -6.65
CA ALA A 18 15.60 18.37 -7.03
C ALA A 18 16.28 17.40 -6.05
N LEU A 19 15.94 17.47 -4.76
CA LEU A 19 16.47 16.56 -3.75
C LEU A 19 15.80 15.19 -3.82
N VAL A 20 14.47 15.17 -3.99
CA VAL A 20 13.65 13.95 -4.05
C VAL A 20 13.95 13.14 -5.31
N TRP A 21 14.04 13.80 -6.47
CA TRP A 21 14.21 13.13 -7.77
C TRP A 21 15.67 13.08 -8.26
N GLY A 22 16.58 13.85 -7.64
CA GLY A 22 17.99 13.91 -8.05
C GLY A 22 18.97 13.25 -7.08
N ALA A 23 18.73 13.34 -5.76
CA ALA A 23 19.67 12.84 -4.74
C ALA A 23 19.15 11.62 -4.00
N LEU A 24 17.84 11.53 -3.76
CA LEU A 24 17.22 10.41 -3.05
C LEU A 24 16.75 9.32 -4.02
N PRO A 25 16.82 8.04 -3.64
CA PRO A 25 16.23 6.94 -4.41
C PRO A 25 14.71 6.90 -4.18
N ALA A 26 13.99 7.99 -4.47
CA ALA A 26 12.57 8.16 -4.19
C ALA A 26 11.68 7.00 -4.70
N PRO A 27 11.90 6.44 -5.91
CA PRO A 27 11.12 5.29 -6.36
C PRO A 27 11.29 4.04 -5.47
N ARG A 28 12.53 3.78 -4.99
CA ARG A 28 12.81 2.64 -4.10
C ARG A 28 12.24 2.90 -2.71
N MET A 29 12.39 4.11 -2.19
CA MET A 29 11.82 4.50 -0.89
C MET A 29 10.29 4.40 -0.90
N TRP A 30 9.65 4.73 -2.01
CA TRP A 30 8.20 4.58 -2.19
C TRP A 30 7.75 3.11 -2.21
N LEU A 31 8.49 2.25 -2.92
CA LEU A 31 8.29 0.80 -2.89
C LEU A 31 8.40 0.22 -1.47
N TRP A 32 9.38 0.70 -0.69
CA TRP A 32 9.60 0.26 0.68
C TRP A 32 8.51 0.79 1.63
N ALA A 33 8.08 2.04 1.48
CA ALA A 33 7.01 2.63 2.29
C ALA A 33 5.66 1.92 2.07
N ARG A 34 5.41 1.40 0.86
CA ARG A 34 4.22 0.61 0.52
C ARG A 34 4.38 -0.89 0.73
N GLY A 35 5.57 -1.35 1.11
CA GLY A 35 5.92 -2.76 1.18
C GLY A 35 5.31 -3.50 2.37
N GLY A 36 4.04 -3.23 2.70
CA GLY A 36 3.21 -3.91 3.70
C GLY A 36 3.88 -4.52 4.94
N THR A 37 3.23 -5.49 5.55
CA THR A 37 3.83 -6.34 6.58
C THR A 37 3.55 -7.81 6.29
N LEU A 38 3.18 -8.13 5.05
CA LEU A 38 2.83 -9.48 4.65
C LEU A 38 4.11 -10.25 4.33
N GLU A 39 4.37 -11.27 5.14
CA GLU A 39 5.49 -12.19 4.95
C GLU A 39 5.08 -13.36 4.06
N GLU A 40 6.05 -13.95 3.36
CA GLU A 40 5.81 -15.13 2.52
C GLU A 40 5.33 -16.31 3.38
N GLY A 41 4.19 -16.91 3.02
CA GLY A 41 3.54 -17.97 3.80
C GLY A 41 2.65 -17.48 4.95
N GLY A 42 2.62 -16.18 5.24
CA GLY A 42 1.68 -15.59 6.20
C GLY A 42 0.25 -15.53 5.65
N PRO A 43 -0.78 -15.58 6.52
CA PRO A 43 -2.17 -15.39 6.08
C PRO A 43 -2.33 -13.98 5.48
N ALA A 44 -2.93 -13.91 4.28
CA ALA A 44 -3.25 -12.63 3.66
C ALA A 44 -4.22 -11.84 4.55
N PRO A 45 -4.01 -10.54 4.76
CA PRO A 45 -4.92 -9.72 5.56
C PRO A 45 -6.27 -9.63 4.86
N ASP A 46 -7.35 -9.79 5.62
CA ASP A 46 -8.70 -9.61 5.10
C ASP A 46 -8.96 -8.11 4.88
N PHE A 47 -9.48 -7.77 3.71
CA PHE A 47 -9.86 -6.39 3.38
C PHE A 47 -11.15 -6.36 2.58
N THR A 48 -11.91 -5.29 2.79
CA THR A 48 -13.17 -5.04 2.10
C THR A 48 -13.01 -3.88 1.13
N LEU A 49 -13.27 -4.12 -0.15
CA LEU A 49 -13.22 -3.12 -1.20
C LEU A 49 -14.61 -2.84 -1.76
N PRO A 50 -14.95 -1.58 -2.09
CA PRO A 50 -16.17 -1.29 -2.83
C PRO A 50 -16.08 -1.89 -4.23
N THR A 51 -17.22 -2.36 -4.76
CA THR A 51 -17.32 -2.78 -6.16
C THR A 51 -17.12 -1.59 -7.09
N HIS A 52 -16.72 -1.84 -8.33
CA HIS A 52 -16.54 -0.78 -9.34
C HIS A 52 -17.82 0.06 -9.53
N ASP A 53 -18.98 -0.58 -9.48
CA ASP A 53 -20.30 0.06 -9.56
C ASP A 53 -20.69 0.80 -8.27
N LYS A 54 -19.87 0.72 -7.21
CA LYS A 54 -20.08 1.31 -5.87
C LYS A 54 -21.36 0.88 -5.15
N LYS A 55 -22.13 -0.05 -5.71
CA LYS A 55 -23.38 -0.57 -5.12
C LYS A 55 -23.18 -1.71 -4.12
N GLY A 56 -21.94 -2.18 -3.94
CA GLY A 56 -21.64 -3.26 -3.02
C GLY A 56 -20.22 -3.19 -2.49
N GLN A 57 -19.91 -4.09 -1.58
CA GLN A 57 -18.57 -4.29 -1.04
C GLN A 57 -18.21 -5.77 -1.19
N VAL A 58 -16.95 -6.05 -1.51
CA VAL A 58 -16.40 -7.40 -1.63
C VAL A 58 -15.27 -7.53 -0.63
N THR A 59 -15.37 -8.54 0.22
CA THR A 59 -14.34 -8.90 1.20
C THR A 59 -13.47 -10.02 0.65
N LEU A 60 -12.14 -9.94 0.85
CA LEU A 60 -11.18 -10.94 0.36
C LEU A 60 -11.59 -12.37 0.76
N SER A 61 -11.95 -12.60 2.02
CA SER A 61 -12.40 -13.91 2.52
C SER A 61 -13.59 -14.48 1.74
N SER A 62 -14.44 -13.63 1.16
CA SER A 62 -15.57 -14.06 0.32
C SER A 62 -15.11 -14.66 -1.02
N CYS A 63 -13.94 -14.27 -1.53
CA CYS A 63 -13.38 -14.82 -2.76
C CYS A 63 -12.78 -16.21 -2.57
N VAL A 64 -12.24 -16.50 -1.38
CA VAL A 64 -11.71 -17.84 -1.05
C VAL A 64 -12.84 -18.87 -0.95
N HIS A 65 -14.02 -18.46 -0.49
CA HIS A 65 -15.19 -19.34 -0.34
C HIS A 65 -15.94 -19.64 -1.65
N GLY A 66 -15.66 -18.91 -2.73
CA GLY A 66 -16.33 -19.08 -4.04
C GLY A 66 -15.62 -20.02 -5.02
N LEU A 67 -14.54 -20.68 -4.58
CA LEU A 67 -13.72 -21.60 -5.38
C LEU A 67 -13.94 -23.09 -5.01
N ALA A 68 -14.97 -23.39 -4.21
CA ALA A 68 -15.37 -24.75 -3.82
C ALA A 68 -16.61 -25.22 -4.60
#